data_AF-A0A565ALN1-F1
#
_entry.id   AF-A0A565ALN1-F1
#
_cell.length_a   1.000
_cell.length_b   1.000
_cell.length_c   1.000
_cell.angle_alpha   90.00
_cell.angle_beta   90.00
_cell.angle_gamma   90.00
#
_symmetry.space_group_name_H-M   'P 1'
#
loop_
_entity.id
_entity.type
_entity.pdbx_description
1 polymer ?
#
loop_
_entity_poly.entity_id
_entity_poly.type
_entity_poly.pdbx_seq_one_letter_code
_entity_poly.pdbx_strand_id
1 'polypeptide(L)'
;MEVLSEILKNNRTEDISWICSLSESELDLLISLKKLAIQRAKITCHEKLAEKFDLKMLRALGFLLMDYVSKRVQDGTALAASVVHQLSFLDNCNLLKTHVDDTIDIEESLTEICNKKSRKKSRKRLVGNLNT
;
A
#
# COMPACT_ATOMS: atom_id res chain seq x y z
N MET A 1 -8.59 1.68 19.53
CA MET A 1 -8.90 3.12 19.62
C MET A 1 -7.64 3.95 19.44
N GLU A 2 -6.64 3.87 20.32
CA GLU A 2 -5.43 4.72 20.24
C GLU A 2 -4.66 4.67 18.91
N VAL A 3 -4.43 3.46 18.36
CA VAL A 3 -3.78 3.26 17.05
C VAL A 3 -4.58 3.87 15.89
N LEU A 4 -5.91 3.85 15.97
CA LEU A 4 -6.79 4.46 14.96
C LEU A 4 -6.67 5.97 14.99
N SER A 5 -6.71 6.55 16.20
CA SER A 5 -6.57 7.98 16.43
C SER A 5 -5.24 8.52 15.92
N GLU A 6 -4.16 7.75 16.04
CA GLU A 6 -2.83 8.13 15.56
C GLU A 6 -2.70 8.03 14.02
N ILE A 7 -3.30 7.01 13.40
CA ILE A 7 -3.37 6.88 11.93
C ILE A 7 -4.18 8.03 11.33
N LEU A 8 -5.34 8.34 11.91
CA LEU A 8 -6.23 9.43 11.49
C LEU A 8 -5.58 10.81 11.72
N LYS A 9 -4.80 11.00 12.80
CA LYS A 9 -4.11 12.28 13.07
C LYS A 9 -2.99 12.60 12.08
N ASN A 10 -2.28 11.57 11.61
CA ASN A 10 -1.06 11.77 10.83
C ASN A 10 -1.30 11.75 9.31
N ASN A 11 -2.49 11.39 8.86
CA ASN A 11 -2.82 11.26 7.43
C ASN A 11 -4.12 11.97 7.12
N ARG A 12 -4.24 12.50 5.90
CA ARG A 12 -5.51 13.08 5.46
C ARG A 12 -6.52 11.97 5.20
N THR A 13 -7.80 12.26 5.38
CA THR A 13 -8.90 11.32 5.14
C THR A 13 -8.87 10.75 3.73
N GLU A 14 -8.47 11.55 2.72
CA GLU A 14 -8.36 11.07 1.33
C GLU A 14 -7.21 10.09 1.14
N ASP A 15 -6.10 10.25 1.88
CA ASP A 15 -4.97 9.31 1.83
C ASP A 15 -5.34 7.98 2.50
N ILE A 16 -6.21 8.02 3.51
CA ILE A 16 -6.72 6.83 4.21
C ILE A 16 -7.76 6.09 3.35
N SER A 17 -8.73 6.81 2.79
CA SER A 17 -9.71 6.24 1.87
C SER A 17 -9.02 5.61 0.64
N TRP A 18 -8.00 6.30 0.10
CA TRP A 18 -7.17 5.76 -0.98
C TRP A 18 -6.52 4.43 -0.60
N ILE A 19 -5.82 4.33 0.54
CA ILE A 19 -5.13 3.09 0.91
C ILE A 19 -6.12 1.94 1.20
N CYS A 20 -7.32 2.25 1.68
CA CYS A 20 -8.40 1.29 1.85
C CYS A 20 -9.00 0.80 0.52
N SER A 21 -8.91 1.61 -0.54
CA SER A 21 -9.37 1.21 -1.88
C SER A 21 -8.43 0.24 -2.60
N LEU A 22 -7.19 0.08 -2.12
CA LEU A 22 -6.17 -0.73 -2.78
C LEU A 22 -6.44 -2.23 -2.63
N SER A 23 -6.21 -2.96 -3.72
CA SER A 23 -6.16 -4.43 -3.72
C SER A 23 -4.94 -4.95 -2.97
N GLU A 24 -4.95 -6.25 -2.64
CA GLU A 24 -3.85 -6.89 -1.91
C GLU A 24 -2.50 -6.78 -2.63
N SER A 25 -2.47 -6.95 -3.96
CA SER A 25 -1.26 -6.83 -4.77
C SER A 25 -0.71 -5.40 -4.82
N GLU A 26 -1.60 -4.40 -4.84
CA GLU A 26 -1.20 -2.99 -4.79
C GLU A 26 -0.62 -2.62 -3.42
N LEU A 27 -1.22 -3.12 -2.34
CA LEU A 27 -0.68 -2.97 -0.99
C LEU A 27 0.69 -3.65 -0.86
N ASP A 28 0.83 -4.87 -1.38
CA ASP A 28 2.10 -5.60 -1.35
C ASP A 28 3.21 -4.90 -2.13
N LEU A 29 2.88 -4.26 -3.27
CA LEU A 29 3.81 -3.41 -4.00
C LEU A 29 4.29 -2.23 -3.14
N LEU A 30 3.37 -1.50 -2.49
CA LEU A 30 3.72 -0.37 -1.62
C LEU A 30 4.56 -0.81 -0.41
N ILE A 31 4.24 -1.95 0.19
CA ILE A 31 5.03 -2.53 1.28
C ILE A 31 6.44 -2.88 0.79
N SER A 32 6.55 -3.46 -0.41
CA SER A 32 7.83 -3.83 -1.02
C SER A 32 8.67 -2.59 -1.33
N LEU A 33 8.06 -1.53 -1.86
CA LEU A 33 8.72 -0.23 -2.07
C LEU A 33 9.24 0.36 -0.76
N LYS A 34 8.43 0.36 0.31
CA LYS A 34 8.85 0.84 1.62
C LYS A 34 10.02 0.04 2.18
N LYS A 35 9.97 -1.29 2.08
CA LYS A 35 11.06 -2.18 2.52
C LYS A 35 12.35 -1.91 1.76
N LEU A 36 12.27 -1.78 0.44
CA LEU A 36 13.42 -1.49 -0.42
C LEU A 36 14.05 -0.14 -0.04
N ALA A 37 13.23 0.89 0.18
CA ALA A 37 13.69 2.20 0.62
C ALA A 37 14.41 2.15 1.97
N ILE A 38 13.83 1.44 2.96
CA ILE A 38 14.46 1.24 4.28
C ILE A 38 15.80 0.50 4.14
N GLN A 39 15.84 -0.57 3.36
CA GLN A 39 17.07 -1.34 3.13
C GLN A 39 18.14 -0.47 2.48
N ARG A 40 17.79 0.31 1.45
CA ARG A 40 18.72 1.22 0.78
C ARG A 40 19.25 2.27 1.74
N ALA A 41 18.37 2.90 2.52
CA ALA A 41 18.75 3.91 3.52
C ALA A 41 19.78 3.36 4.53
N LYS A 42 19.57 2.13 5.03
CA LYS A 42 20.51 1.43 5.92
C LYS A 42 21.87 1.19 5.26
N ILE A 43 21.88 0.65 4.03
CA ILE A 43 23.13 0.39 3.28
C ILE A 43 23.93 1.68 3.08
N THR A 44 23.24 2.80 2.87
CA THR A 44 23.88 4.11 2.65
C THR A 44 24.14 4.90 3.93
N CYS A 45 23.92 4.33 5.13
CA CYS A 45 24.06 5.01 6.43
C CYS A 45 23.18 6.28 6.59
N HIS A 46 22.06 6.35 5.85
CA HIS A 46 21.10 7.46 5.87
C HIS A 46 19.74 7.03 6.41
N GLU A 47 19.69 6.41 7.60
CA GLU A 47 18.46 5.82 8.15
C GLU A 47 17.30 6.83 8.28
N LYS A 48 17.60 8.09 8.61
CA LYS A 48 16.61 9.18 8.66
C LYS A 48 15.87 9.40 7.33
N LEU A 49 16.45 8.98 6.21
CA LEU A 49 15.79 9.05 4.91
C LEU A 49 14.61 8.07 4.82
N ALA A 50 14.68 6.94 5.53
CA ALA A 50 13.61 5.95 5.55
C ALA A 50 12.33 6.50 6.21
N GLU A 51 12.46 7.40 7.17
CA GLU A 51 11.34 8.06 7.84
C GLU A 51 10.53 8.95 6.87
N LYS A 52 11.15 9.41 5.77
CA LYS A 52 10.48 10.21 4.74
C LYS A 52 9.59 9.38 3.81
N PHE A 53 9.65 8.04 3.86
CA PHE A 53 8.76 7.15 3.10
C PHE A 53 7.43 6.95 3.87
N ASP A 54 6.75 8.07 4.10
CA ASP A 54 5.41 8.12 4.65
C ASP A 54 4.35 7.72 3.61
N LEU A 55 3.08 7.73 4.02
CA LEU A 55 1.97 7.33 3.14
C LEU A 55 1.88 8.21 1.89
N LYS A 56 2.15 9.51 2.02
CA LYS A 56 2.08 10.47 0.91
C LYS A 56 3.18 10.19 -0.12
N MET A 57 4.39 9.95 0.36
CA MET A 57 5.53 9.60 -0.49
C MET A 57 5.32 8.25 -1.18
N LEU A 58 4.77 7.25 -0.47
CA LEU A 58 4.44 5.96 -1.06
C LEU A 58 3.35 6.07 -2.13
N ARG A 59 2.32 6.89 -1.90
CA ARG A 59 1.29 7.19 -2.90
C ARG A 59 1.89 7.82 -4.16
N ALA A 60 2.74 8.83 -4.00
CA ALA A 60 3.39 9.50 -5.13
C ALA A 60 4.30 8.54 -5.93
N LEU A 61 5.09 7.72 -5.25
CA LEU A 61 5.96 6.74 -5.89
C LEU A 61 5.18 5.62 -6.58
N GLY A 62 4.12 5.11 -5.96
CA GLY A 62 3.24 4.11 -6.54
C GLY A 62 2.57 4.62 -7.81
N PHE A 63 2.03 5.84 -7.77
CA PHE A 63 1.46 6.52 -8.93
C PHE A 63 2.50 6.68 -10.05
N LEU A 64 3.66 7.28 -9.76
CA LEU A 64 4.70 7.54 -10.75
C LEU A 64 5.19 6.24 -11.40
N LEU A 65 5.38 5.19 -10.62
CA LEU A 65 5.82 3.89 -11.12
C LEU A 65 4.77 3.28 -12.07
N MET A 66 3.51 3.27 -11.67
CA MET A 66 2.44 2.70 -12.49
C MET A 66 2.14 3.55 -13.73
N ASP A 67 2.20 4.88 -13.62
CA ASP A 67 2.02 5.80 -14.75
C ASP A 67 3.12 5.61 -15.78
N TYR A 68 4.38 5.46 -15.32
CA TYR A 68 5.50 5.14 -16.19
C TYR A 68 5.34 3.78 -16.88
N VAL A 69 4.92 2.74 -16.14
CA VAL A 69 4.65 1.42 -16.72
C VAL A 69 3.53 1.52 -17.77
N SER A 70 2.45 2.24 -17.47
CA SER A 70 1.32 2.43 -18.39
C SER A 70 1.73 3.19 -19.67
N LYS A 71 2.49 4.27 -19.56
CA LYS A 71 3.00 5.04 -20.71
C LYS A 71 3.95 4.24 -21.58
N ARG A 72 4.87 3.47 -20.96
CA ARG A 72 5.79 2.59 -21.71
C ARG A 72 5.07 1.53 -22.54
N VAL A 73 3.86 1.16 -22.15
CA VAL A 73 3.03 0.21 -22.87
C VAL A 73 2.33 0.88 -24.05
N GLN A 74 1.94 2.15 -23.89
CA GLN A 74 1.29 2.95 -24.94
C GLN A 74 2.27 3.39 -26.04
N ASP A 75 3.50 3.75 -25.67
CA ASP A 75 4.50 4.35 -26.56
C ASP A 75 5.31 3.34 -27.40
N GLY A 76 5.21 2.03 -27.13
CA GLY A 76 6.18 1.05 -27.64
C GLY A 76 5.64 -0.36 -27.87
N THR A 77 5.51 -0.71 -29.15
CA THR A 77 5.46 -2.08 -29.70
C THR A 77 6.52 -3.04 -29.11
N ALA A 78 6.17 -4.34 -29.11
CA ALA A 78 6.97 -5.52 -28.72
C ALA A 78 7.00 -5.94 -27.24
N LEU A 79 5.94 -5.67 -26.49
CA LEU A 79 5.67 -6.47 -25.30
C LEU A 79 5.16 -7.85 -25.72
N ALA A 80 5.75 -8.91 -25.16
CA ALA A 80 5.29 -10.27 -25.40
C ALA A 80 3.78 -10.36 -25.12
N ALA A 81 3.05 -11.19 -25.87
CA ALA A 81 1.58 -11.33 -25.71
C ALA A 81 1.17 -11.64 -24.25
N SER A 82 2.05 -12.30 -23.49
CA SER A 82 1.89 -12.53 -22.05
C SER A 82 1.80 -11.25 -21.21
N VAL A 83 2.53 -10.20 -21.60
CA VAL A 83 2.51 -8.91 -20.93
C VAL A 83 1.25 -8.14 -21.30
N VAL A 84 0.80 -8.18 -22.56
CA VAL A 84 -0.47 -7.56 -23.00
C VAL A 84 -1.67 -8.06 -22.16
N HIS A 85 -1.70 -9.34 -21.83
CA HIS A 85 -2.76 -9.91 -20.99
C HIS A 85 -2.64 -9.53 -19.50
N GLN A 86 -1.43 -9.18 -19.04
CA GLN A 86 -1.20 -8.61 -17.70
C GLN A 86 -1.52 -7.10 -17.64
N LEU A 87 -1.70 -6.45 -18.79
CA LEU A 87 -1.93 -5.00 -18.86
C LEU A 87 -3.39 -4.61 -18.67
N SER A 88 -4.35 -5.51 -18.92
CA SER A 88 -5.76 -5.28 -18.55
C SER A 88 -5.97 -5.12 -17.04
N PHE A 89 -5.01 -5.54 -16.22
CA PHE A 89 -5.01 -5.28 -14.78
C PHE A 89 -4.64 -3.83 -14.43
N LEU A 90 -3.95 -3.11 -15.31
CA LEU A 90 -3.57 -1.70 -15.07
C LEU A 90 -4.77 -0.76 -15.19
N ASP A 91 -5.76 -1.08 -16.03
CA ASP A 91 -6.98 -0.29 -16.20
C ASP A 91 -7.79 -0.18 -14.90
N ASN A 92 -7.66 -1.17 -14.01
CA ASN A 92 -8.31 -1.21 -12.71
C ASN A 92 -7.36 -0.86 -11.54
N CYS A 93 -6.16 -0.34 -11.83
CA CYS A 93 -5.17 -0.02 -10.80
C CYS A 93 -5.53 1.26 -10.05
N ASN A 94 -5.86 1.13 -8.77
CA ASN A 94 -6.16 2.22 -7.85
C ASN A 94 -4.93 3.09 -7.53
N LEU A 95 -3.72 2.63 -7.83
CA LEU A 95 -2.50 3.46 -7.73
C LEU A 95 -2.47 4.58 -8.79
N LEU A 96 -3.16 4.40 -9.92
CA LEU A 96 -3.29 5.40 -10.98
C LEU A 96 -4.44 6.39 -10.73
N LYS A 97 -5.28 6.15 -9.72
CA LYS A 97 -6.40 7.04 -9.40
C LYS A 97 -5.90 8.35 -8.79
N THR A 98 -6.20 9.45 -9.47
CA THR A 98 -5.90 10.82 -9.01
C THR A 98 -6.95 11.37 -8.04
N HIS A 99 -8.15 10.78 -8.02
CA HIS A 99 -9.26 11.10 -7.12
C HIS A 99 -9.75 9.84 -6.41
N VAL A 100 -10.15 9.97 -5.14
CA VAL A 100 -10.77 8.88 -4.38
C VAL A 100 -12.27 9.13 -4.36
N ASP A 101 -13.07 8.15 -4.76
CA ASP A 101 -14.53 8.28 -4.70
C ASP A 101 -14.98 8.33 -3.23
N ASP A 102 -15.87 9.27 -2.88
CA ASP A 102 -16.20 9.64 -1.49
C ASP A 102 -17.03 8.57 -0.73
N THR A 103 -17.15 7.37 -1.27
CA THR A 103 -18.14 6.36 -0.86
C THR A 103 -17.68 5.40 0.24
N ILE A 104 -16.42 5.46 0.67
CA ILE A 104 -15.88 4.53 1.68
C ILE A 104 -16.12 5.08 3.10
N ASP A 105 -16.89 4.35 3.93
CA ASP A 105 -16.90 4.57 5.37
C ASP A 105 -15.54 4.17 5.96
N ILE A 106 -14.71 5.19 6.14
CA ILE A 106 -13.34 5.08 6.64
C ILE A 106 -13.32 4.49 8.05
N GLU A 107 -14.31 4.82 8.89
CA GLU A 107 -14.33 4.41 10.29
C GLU A 107 -14.66 2.92 10.42
N GLU A 108 -15.62 2.43 9.65
CA GLU A 108 -15.96 1.01 9.55
C GLU A 108 -14.79 0.19 8.97
N SER A 109 -14.18 0.67 7.89
CA SER A 109 -13.06 -0.02 7.23
C SER A 109 -11.85 -0.17 8.15
N LEU A 110 -11.51 0.90 8.87
CA LEU A 110 -10.37 0.90 9.78
C LEU A 110 -10.62 0.06 11.05
N THR A 111 -11.86 0.05 11.57
CA THR A 111 -12.22 -0.81 12.70
C THR A 111 -12.15 -2.29 12.32
N GLU A 112 -12.56 -2.67 11.10
CA GLU A 112 -12.42 -4.04 10.61
C GLU A 112 -10.95 -4.47 10.48
N ILE A 113 -10.08 -3.61 9.93
CA ILE A 113 -8.64 -3.85 9.81
C ILE A 113 -8.00 -4.06 11.20
N CYS A 114 -8.35 -3.22 12.17
CA CYS A 114 -7.86 -3.34 13.54
C CYS A 114 -8.35 -4.63 14.23
N ASN A 115 -9.60 -5.03 13.98
CA ASN A 115 -10.17 -6.27 14.51
C ASN A 115 -9.53 -7.53 13.90
N LYS A 116 -9.14 -7.51 12.62
CA LYS A 116 -8.36 -8.60 11.99
C LYS A 116 -6.97 -8.73 12.64
N LYS A 117 -6.31 -7.62 12.98
CA LYS A 117 -5.01 -7.62 13.69
C LYS A 117 -5.12 -8.16 15.12
N SER A 118 -6.16 -7.79 15.88
CA SER A 118 -6.37 -8.29 17.25
C SER A 118 -6.62 -9.80 17.27
N ARG A 119 -7.45 -10.31 16.34
CA ARG A 119 -7.73 -11.75 16.19
C ARG A 119 -6.48 -12.56 15.81
N LYS A 120 -5.62 -12.05 14.91
CA LYS A 120 -4.34 -12.69 14.57
C LYS A 120 -3.36 -12.71 15.76
N LYS A 121 -3.37 -11.67 16.60
CA LYS A 121 -2.53 -11.59 17.82
C LYS A 121 -3.00 -12.56 18.91
N SER A 122 -4.32 -12.68 19.13
CA SER A 122 -4.89 -13.64 20.08
C SER A 122 -4.68 -15.10 19.66
N ARG A 123 -4.78 -15.41 18.36
CA ARG A 123 -4.47 -16.77 17.85
C ARG A 123 -3.00 -17.15 18.02
N LYS A 124 -2.05 -16.22 17.78
CA LYS A 124 -0.62 -16.48 18.04
C LYS A 124 -0.32 -16.73 19.53
N ARG A 125 -1.02 -16.05 20.44
CA ARG A 125 -0.90 -16.28 21.90
C ARG A 125 -1.46 -17.63 22.33
N LEU A 126 -2.59 -18.06 21.75
CA LEU A 126 -3.13 -19.40 22.02
C LEU A 126 -2.19 -20.50 21.50
N VAL A 127 -1.68 -20.37 20.28
CA VAL A 127 -0.77 -21.37 19.69
C VAL A 127 0.58 -21.44 20.44
N GLY A 128 1.05 -20.32 21.01
CA GLY A 128 2.25 -20.32 21.86
C GLY A 128 2.08 -21.00 23.22
N ASN A 129 0.85 -21.11 23.74
CA ASN A 129 0.54 -21.72 25.04
C ASN A 129 0.16 -23.21 24.95
N LEU A 130 0.11 -23.79 23.74
CA LEU A 130 -0.18 -25.21 23.53
C LEU A 130 1.08 -26.07 23.33
N ASN A 131 2.27 -25.46 23.35
CA ASN A 131 3.57 -26.14 23.16
C ASN A 131 4.48 -26.09 24.40
N THR A 132 3.91 -25.95 25.60
CA THR A 132 4.58 -26.07 26.90
C THR A 132 3.78 -27.01 27.78
#